data_AF-A0A962HDT4-F1
#
_entry.id   AF-A0A962HDT4-F1
#
_cell.length_a   1.000
_cell.length_b   1.000
_cell.length_c   1.000
_cell.angle_alpha   90.00
_cell.angle_beta   90.00
_cell.angle_gamma   90.00
#
_symmetry.space_group_name_H-M   'P 1'
#
loop_
_entity.id
_entity.type
_entity.pdbx_description
1 polymer ?
#
loop_
_entity_poly.entity_id
_entity_poly.type
_entity_poly.pdbx_seq_one_letter_code
_entity_poly.pdbx_strand_id
1 'polypeptide(L)'
;MSDKKDLNHNYPSPTEFKYACLEPDSFPKTCPMCNTVYSDEIDFFERTHSLPHVNSDIRPVEDENADPQVYLEIYRNCNCGTTLMELFHCRREQTASENRKRLLFEILLDAMEAIGHKRKDARDILFEFMHLCCPDKHECGNANNTSSDH
;
A
#
# COMPACT_ATOMS: atom_id res chain seq x y z
N MET A 1 -39.63 -6.01 -16.81
CA MET A 1 -38.98 -5.50 -15.59
C MET A 1 -37.76 -6.34 -15.35
N SER A 2 -36.59 -5.76 -15.61
CA SER A 2 -35.29 -6.05 -15.00
C SER A 2 -34.27 -5.27 -15.82
N ASP A 3 -34.15 -4.00 -15.47
CA ASP A 3 -33.14 -3.08 -16.01
C ASP A 3 -31.76 -3.58 -15.61
N LYS A 4 -30.97 -3.99 -16.60
CA LYS A 4 -29.53 -4.13 -16.46
C LYS A 4 -28.97 -2.71 -16.49
N LYS A 5 -28.68 -2.15 -15.31
CA LYS A 5 -27.85 -0.96 -15.22
C LYS A 5 -26.40 -1.38 -15.42
N ASP A 6 -25.84 -0.90 -16.52
CA ASP A 6 -24.42 -0.98 -16.85
C ASP A 6 -23.60 -0.38 -15.70
N LEU A 7 -22.93 -1.24 -14.94
CA LEU A 7 -21.86 -0.82 -14.04
C LEU A 7 -20.66 -0.47 -14.90
N ASN A 8 -20.59 0.81 -15.27
CA ASN A 8 -19.43 1.43 -15.89
C ASN A 8 -18.24 1.35 -14.90
N HIS A 9 -17.51 0.24 -14.95
CA HIS A 9 -16.22 0.05 -14.28
C HIS A 9 -15.17 0.88 -15.01
N ASN A 10 -15.17 2.19 -14.72
CA ASN A 10 -14.06 3.05 -15.11
C ASN A 10 -12.97 2.97 -14.04
N TYR A 11 -12.31 1.81 -13.94
CA TYR A 11 -11.08 1.67 -13.17
C TYR A 11 -9.90 1.87 -14.12
N PRO A 12 -9.03 2.86 -13.87
CA PRO A 12 -7.88 3.10 -14.73
C PRO A 12 -6.90 1.92 -14.69
N SER A 13 -6.32 1.63 -15.85
CA SER A 13 -5.37 0.55 -16.09
C SER A 13 -4.08 0.72 -15.25
N PRO A 14 -3.37 -0.38 -14.86
CA PRO A 14 -2.26 -0.39 -13.91
C PRO A 14 -1.01 0.46 -14.26
N THR A 15 -0.95 1.09 -15.42
CA THR A 15 0.24 1.77 -15.94
C THR A 15 0.35 3.25 -15.59
N GLU A 16 -0.63 3.83 -14.87
CA GLU A 16 -0.68 5.28 -14.57
C GLU A 16 -0.53 5.65 -13.08
N PHE A 17 -0.15 4.71 -12.20
CA PHE A 17 -0.02 4.98 -10.77
C PHE A 17 1.28 5.70 -10.42
N LYS A 18 1.41 6.98 -10.77
CA LYS A 18 2.56 7.78 -10.34
C LYS A 18 2.49 8.20 -8.87
N TYR A 19 1.30 8.39 -8.29
CA TYR A 19 1.08 8.48 -6.84
C TYR A 19 -0.41 8.16 -6.63
N ALA A 20 -0.76 6.98 -6.12
CA ALA A 20 -2.16 6.64 -5.89
C ALA A 20 -2.73 7.57 -4.82
N CYS A 21 -3.65 8.42 -5.27
CA CYS A 21 -4.35 9.45 -4.51
C CYS A 21 -5.16 8.83 -3.37
N LEU A 22 -5.30 9.56 -2.27
CA LEU A 22 -6.30 9.31 -1.22
C LEU A 22 -7.70 9.23 -1.85
N GLU A 23 -8.67 8.67 -1.11
CA GLU A 23 -10.07 8.98 -1.40
C GLU A 23 -10.19 10.52 -1.43
N PRO A 24 -10.58 11.12 -2.57
CA PRO A 24 -10.35 12.54 -2.87
C PRO A 24 -10.98 13.53 -1.88
N ASP A 25 -11.87 13.06 -1.00
CA ASP A 25 -12.58 13.84 0.00
C ASP A 25 -12.26 13.43 1.47
N SER A 26 -11.19 12.68 1.73
CA SER A 26 -10.85 12.22 3.09
C SER A 26 -10.39 13.36 4.02
N PHE A 27 -9.86 14.43 3.43
CA PHE A 27 -9.39 15.61 4.14
C PHE A 27 -10.05 16.88 3.58
N PRO A 28 -10.33 17.89 4.43
CA PRO A 28 -9.90 18.01 5.82
C PRO A 28 -10.68 17.10 6.78
N LYS A 29 -9.96 16.46 7.70
CA LYS A 29 -10.55 15.56 8.71
C LYS A 29 -10.68 16.27 10.04
N THR A 30 -11.82 16.16 10.71
CA THR A 30 -12.03 16.80 12.01
C THR A 30 -12.18 15.76 13.11
N CYS A 31 -11.43 15.91 14.21
CA CYS A 31 -11.64 15.07 15.39
C CYS A 31 -13.02 15.39 16.01
N PRO A 32 -13.91 14.41 16.18
CA PRO A 32 -15.27 14.65 16.68
C PRO A 32 -15.31 15.09 18.16
N MET A 33 -14.21 14.92 18.90
CA MET A 33 -14.15 15.22 20.34
C MET A 33 -13.51 16.58 20.65
N CYS A 34 -12.41 16.94 19.99
CA CYS A 34 -11.70 18.19 20.27
C CYS A 34 -11.76 19.21 19.11
N ASN A 35 -12.46 18.86 18.02
CA ASN A 35 -12.60 19.70 16.81
C ASN A 35 -11.28 20.10 16.14
N THR A 36 -10.19 19.40 16.45
CA THR A 36 -8.93 19.59 15.73
C THR A 36 -9.12 19.18 14.28
N VAL A 37 -8.77 20.08 13.36
CA VAL A 37 -8.80 19.85 11.92
C VAL A 37 -7.40 19.42 11.46
N TYR A 38 -7.36 18.36 10.66
CA TYR A 38 -6.20 17.88 9.93
C TYR A 38 -6.38 18.23 8.45
N SER A 39 -5.47 19.00 7.86
CA SER A 39 -5.64 19.54 6.49
C SER A 39 -5.44 18.50 5.41
N ASP A 40 -4.52 17.58 5.64
CA ASP A 40 -4.04 16.57 4.71
C ASP A 40 -3.48 15.37 5.48
N GLU A 41 -3.00 14.36 4.75
CA GLU A 41 -2.46 13.14 5.30
C GLU A 41 -1.18 13.34 6.11
N ILE A 42 -0.31 14.27 5.70
CA ILE A 42 0.95 14.53 6.37
C ILE A 42 0.65 15.14 7.74
N ASP A 43 -0.18 16.16 7.77
CA ASP A 43 -0.66 16.81 8.99
C ASP A 43 -1.37 15.82 9.93
N PHE A 44 -2.15 14.89 9.38
CA PHE A 44 -2.76 13.80 10.14
C PHE A 44 -1.72 12.89 10.79
N PHE A 45 -0.73 12.39 10.06
CA PHE A 45 0.28 11.48 10.62
C PHE A 45 1.22 12.16 11.62
N GLU A 46 1.61 13.41 11.37
CA GLU A 46 2.51 14.17 12.24
C GLU A 46 1.86 14.51 13.59
N ARG A 47 0.55 14.79 13.59
CA ARG A 47 -0.19 15.26 14.78
C ARG A 47 -1.11 14.21 15.38
N THR A 48 -0.97 12.95 14.98
CA THR A 48 -1.66 11.84 15.64
C THR A 48 -0.66 10.79 16.08
N HIS A 49 -1.04 10.03 17.08
CA HIS A 49 -0.19 9.02 17.71
C HIS A 49 -0.69 7.61 17.42
N SER A 50 0.23 6.66 17.48
CA SER A 50 -0.12 5.25 17.42
C SER A 50 -1.04 4.83 18.55
N LEU A 51 -1.84 3.79 18.32
CA LEU A 51 -2.67 3.21 19.34
C LEU A 51 -1.80 2.53 20.41
N PRO A 52 -2.03 2.80 21.70
CA PRO A 52 -1.32 2.10 22.77
C PRO A 52 -1.77 0.63 22.81
N HIS A 53 -0.82 -0.28 23.05
CA HIS A 53 -1.06 -1.70 23.29
C HIS A 53 -1.66 -2.52 22.12
N VAL A 54 -1.51 -2.07 20.87
CA VAL A 54 -1.81 -2.89 19.69
C VAL A 54 -0.55 -3.17 18.89
N ASN A 55 -0.54 -4.32 18.20
CA ASN A 55 0.60 -4.73 17.36
C ASN A 55 0.72 -3.91 16.07
N SER A 56 -0.37 -3.27 15.62
CA SER A 56 -0.42 -2.46 14.40
C SER A 56 -1.57 -1.48 14.44
N ASP A 57 -1.32 -0.27 13.96
CA ASP A 57 -2.32 0.78 13.70
C ASP A 57 -3.01 0.61 12.35
N ILE A 58 -2.54 -0.33 11.53
CA ILE A 58 -2.99 -0.54 10.15
C ILE A 58 -3.67 -1.90 10.07
N ARG A 59 -4.86 -1.94 9.45
CA ARG A 59 -5.66 -3.14 9.22
C ARG A 59 -6.10 -3.23 7.76
N PRO A 60 -6.23 -4.45 7.20
CA PRO A 60 -6.96 -4.61 5.94
C PRO A 60 -8.43 -4.25 6.16
N VAL A 61 -9.10 -3.77 5.10
CA VAL A 61 -10.55 -3.60 5.13
C VAL A 61 -11.21 -4.99 5.24
N GLU A 62 -12.21 -5.14 6.10
CA GLU A 62 -12.93 -6.42 6.31
C GLU A 62 -14.38 -6.37 5.75
N ASP A 63 -14.58 -5.78 4.57
CA ASP A 63 -15.88 -5.73 3.89
C ASP A 63 -15.93 -6.73 2.74
N GLU A 64 -16.94 -7.61 2.75
CA GLU A 64 -17.18 -8.63 1.73
C GLU A 64 -17.47 -8.03 0.33
N ASN A 65 -17.88 -6.76 0.28
CA ASN A 65 -18.19 -6.05 -0.97
C ASN A 65 -17.07 -5.09 -1.40
N ALA A 66 -16.16 -4.73 -0.49
CA ALA A 66 -14.99 -3.95 -0.84
C ALA A 66 -13.93 -4.88 -1.41
N ASP A 67 -13.00 -4.36 -2.23
CA ASP A 67 -11.77 -5.08 -2.50
C ASP A 67 -10.80 -4.79 -1.35
N PRO A 68 -10.65 -5.69 -0.35
CA PRO A 68 -9.84 -5.44 0.83
C PRO A 68 -8.35 -5.26 0.49
N GLN A 69 -7.98 -5.54 -0.76
CA GLN A 69 -6.61 -5.45 -1.25
C GLN A 69 -6.26 -4.05 -1.75
N VAL A 70 -7.27 -3.20 -2.00
CA VAL A 70 -7.11 -1.85 -2.56
C VAL A 70 -6.94 -0.81 -1.45
N TYR A 71 -7.54 -1.02 -0.28
CA TYR A 71 -7.51 -0.06 0.81
C TYR A 71 -7.08 -0.70 2.14
N LEU A 72 -6.49 0.13 2.99
CA LEU A 72 -6.12 -0.18 4.37
C LEU A 72 -6.79 0.82 5.30
N GLU A 73 -7.29 0.35 6.43
CA GLU A 73 -7.76 1.18 7.52
C GLU A 73 -6.59 1.53 8.43
N ILE A 74 -6.41 2.82 8.71
CA ILE A 74 -5.39 3.35 9.58
C ILE A 74 -6.05 3.98 10.79
N TYR A 75 -5.71 3.49 11.97
CA TYR A 75 -6.24 3.91 13.25
C TYR A 75 -5.19 4.67 14.05
N ARG A 76 -5.47 5.91 14.43
CA ARG A 76 -4.54 6.75 15.20
C ARG A 76 -5.26 7.57 16.25
N ASN A 77 -4.58 7.88 17.35
CA ASN A 77 -5.10 8.73 18.40
C ASN A 77 -4.79 10.20 18.13
N CYS A 78 -5.84 11.02 18.15
CA CYS A 78 -5.68 12.46 18.32
C CYS A 78 -5.00 12.76 19.66
N ASN A 79 -4.32 13.91 19.79
CA ASN A 79 -3.77 14.40 21.06
C ASN A 79 -4.79 14.48 22.21
N CYS A 80 -6.09 14.57 21.91
CA CYS A 80 -7.14 14.52 22.94
C CYS A 80 -7.45 13.09 23.44
N GLY A 81 -6.84 12.07 22.85
CA GLY A 81 -7.00 10.65 23.19
C GLY A 81 -8.07 9.91 22.37
N THR A 82 -8.84 10.60 21.52
CA THR A 82 -9.83 9.95 20.66
C THR A 82 -9.17 9.25 19.48
N THR A 83 -9.56 7.99 19.24
CA THR A 83 -9.16 7.23 18.07
C THR A 83 -9.90 7.71 16.81
N LEU A 84 -9.13 7.97 15.77
CA LEU A 84 -9.58 8.32 14.43
C LEU A 84 -9.25 7.17 13.48
N MET A 85 -10.11 6.92 12.49
CA MET A 85 -9.89 5.95 11.42
C MET A 85 -9.88 6.67 10.07
N GLU A 86 -8.95 6.29 9.20
CA GLU A 86 -8.90 6.75 7.81
C GLU A 86 -8.54 5.61 6.85
N LEU A 87 -9.07 5.67 5.62
CA LEU A 87 -8.77 4.74 4.54
C LEU A 87 -7.63 5.26 3.67
N PHE A 88 -6.64 4.41 3.43
CA PHE A 88 -5.52 4.70 2.55
C PHE A 88 -5.40 3.65 1.46
N HIS A 89 -5.12 4.08 0.24
CA HIS A 89 -4.86 3.16 -0.85
C HIS A 89 -3.60 2.33 -0.59
N CYS A 90 -3.70 1.02 -0.80
CA CYS A 90 -2.60 0.10 -0.67
C CYS A 90 -1.67 0.24 -1.87
N ARG A 91 -0.45 0.75 -1.66
CA ARG A 91 0.55 0.87 -2.74
C ARG A 91 1.15 -0.47 -3.19
N ARG A 92 0.78 -1.58 -2.55
CA ARG A 92 1.32 -2.90 -2.93
C ARG A 92 0.59 -3.36 -4.18
N GLU A 93 1.33 -3.61 -5.25
CA GLU A 93 0.78 -4.29 -6.42
C GLU A 93 0.32 -5.70 -6.04
N GLN A 94 -0.92 -6.05 -6.38
CA GLN A 94 -1.57 -7.30 -6.00
C GLN A 94 -1.67 -8.33 -7.13
N THR A 95 -0.78 -8.24 -8.12
CA THR A 95 -0.75 -9.25 -9.17
C THR A 95 -0.29 -10.60 -8.61
N ALA A 96 -0.72 -11.70 -9.23
CA ALA A 96 -0.28 -13.05 -8.85
C ALA A 96 1.26 -13.19 -8.87
N SER A 97 1.94 -12.47 -9.78
CA SER A 97 3.41 -12.43 -9.86
C SER A 97 4.02 -11.76 -8.62
N GLU A 98 3.55 -10.57 -8.24
CA GLU A 98 4.07 -9.85 -7.07
C GLU A 98 3.74 -10.56 -5.76
N ASN A 99 2.55 -11.15 -5.65
CA ASN A 99 2.19 -12.00 -4.52
C ASN A 99 3.11 -13.22 -4.41
N ARG A 100 3.44 -13.87 -5.54
CA ARG A 100 4.39 -14.99 -5.55
C ARG A 100 5.78 -14.58 -5.09
N LYS A 101 6.28 -13.41 -5.51
CA LYS A 101 7.59 -12.90 -5.05
C LYS A 101 7.60 -12.71 -3.53
N ARG A 102 6.54 -12.10 -2.98
CA ARG A 102 6.39 -11.92 -1.52
C ARG A 102 6.37 -13.25 -0.78
N LEU A 103 5.59 -14.23 -1.27
CA LEU A 103 5.54 -15.56 -0.68
C LEU A 103 6.90 -16.27 -0.70
N LEU A 104 7.62 -16.20 -1.83
CA LEU A 104 8.96 -16.77 -1.93
C LEU A 104 9.94 -16.12 -0.94
N PHE A 105 9.84 -14.81 -0.74
CA PHE A 105 10.66 -14.11 0.24
C PHE A 105 10.37 -14.58 1.67
N GLU A 106 9.10 -14.75 2.04
CA GLU A 106 8.73 -15.28 3.36
C GLU A 106 9.23 -16.73 3.56
N ILE A 107 9.13 -17.59 2.54
CA ILE A 107 9.67 -18.96 2.60
C ILE A 107 11.20 -18.94 2.85
N LEU A 108 11.93 -18.02 2.22
CA LEU A 108 13.36 -17.88 2.45
C LEU A 108 13.68 -17.40 3.87
N LEU A 109 12.88 -16.46 4.40
CA LEU A 109 13.03 -16.04 5.80
C LEU A 109 12.82 -17.21 6.76
N ASP A 110 11.78 -18.02 6.55
CA ASP A 110 11.47 -19.17 7.40
C ASP A 110 12.59 -20.21 7.34
N ALA A 111 13.17 -20.44 6.16
CA ALA A 111 14.33 -21.31 5.98
C ALA A 111 15.58 -20.79 6.71
N MET A 112 15.82 -19.47 6.66
CA MET A 112 16.93 -18.82 7.37
C MET A 112 16.76 -18.90 8.89
N GLU A 113 15.53 -18.77 9.40
CA GLU A 113 15.23 -18.98 10.82
C GLU A 113 15.45 -20.43 11.24
N ALA A 114 15.05 -21.39 10.42
CA ALA A 114 15.24 -22.81 10.70
C ALA A 114 16.73 -23.21 10.81
N ILE A 115 17.62 -22.50 10.13
CA ILE A 115 19.08 -22.70 10.24
C ILE A 115 19.74 -21.82 11.32
N GLY A 116 18.96 -21.05 12.09
CA GLY A 116 19.42 -20.35 13.29
C GLY A 116 19.64 -18.84 13.15
N HIS A 117 19.29 -18.22 12.03
CA HIS A 117 19.32 -16.76 11.91
C HIS A 117 18.09 -16.14 12.60
N LYS A 118 18.26 -14.98 13.24
CA LYS A 118 17.10 -14.18 13.68
C LYS A 118 16.43 -13.59 12.44
N ARG A 119 15.10 -13.48 12.44
CA ARG A 119 14.34 -12.94 11.27
C ARG A 119 14.87 -11.62 10.74
N LYS A 120 15.26 -10.71 11.62
CA LYS A 120 15.81 -9.41 11.24
C LYS A 120 17.13 -9.57 10.47
N ASP A 121 18.07 -10.33 11.01
CA ASP A 121 19.37 -10.57 10.39
C ASP A 121 19.21 -11.32 9.06
N ALA A 122 18.32 -12.31 9.01
CA ALA A 122 17.97 -13.03 7.79
C ALA A 122 17.39 -12.10 6.71
N ARG A 123 16.50 -11.19 7.10
CA ARG A 123 15.91 -10.19 6.22
C ARG A 123 16.98 -9.28 5.62
N ASP A 124 17.90 -8.78 6.45
CA ASP A 124 18.98 -7.89 6.00
C ASP A 124 19.90 -8.61 5.00
N ILE A 125 20.30 -9.86 5.27
CA ILE A 125 21.10 -10.69 4.35
C ILE A 125 20.38 -10.92 3.03
N LEU A 126 19.09 -11.29 3.07
CA LEU A 126 18.32 -11.54 1.85
C LEU A 126 18.14 -10.27 1.01
N PHE A 127 17.95 -9.11 1.65
CA PHE A 127 17.94 -7.84 0.92
C PHE A 127 19.29 -7.57 0.27
N GLU A 128 20.40 -7.71 0.99
CA GLU A 128 21.74 -7.51 0.42
C GLU A 128 21.96 -8.43 -0.79
N PHE A 129 21.63 -9.72 -0.66
CA PHE A 129 21.70 -10.68 -1.76
C PHE A 129 20.86 -10.24 -2.97
N MET A 130 19.61 -9.82 -2.75
CA MET A 130 18.74 -9.35 -3.82
C MET A 130 19.27 -8.10 -4.53
N HIS A 131 19.89 -7.16 -3.81
CA HIS A 131 20.51 -5.97 -4.41
C HIS A 131 21.76 -6.34 -5.22
N LEU A 132 22.57 -7.29 -4.76
CA LEU A 132 23.76 -7.77 -5.47
C LEU A 132 23.41 -8.55 -6.74
N CYS A 133 22.29 -9.27 -6.75
CA CYS A 133 21.83 -10.05 -7.90
C CYS A 133 21.00 -9.24 -8.91
N CYS A 134 20.70 -7.97 -8.64
CA CYS A 134 19.94 -7.10 -9.55
C CYS A 134 20.59 -5.70 -9.61
N PRO A 135 21.75 -5.55 -10.28
CA PRO A 135 22.28 -4.24 -10.61
C PRO A 135 21.36 -3.63 -11.68
N ASP A 136 20.48 -2.73 -11.26
CA ASP A 136 19.68 -1.80 -12.07
C ASP A 136 19.24 -2.26 -13.47
N LYS A 137 17.95 -2.58 -13.60
CA LYS A 137 17.25 -2.50 -14.90
C LYS A 137 17.06 -1.03 -15.28
N HIS A 138 18.14 -0.38 -15.70
CA HIS A 138 18.08 0.93 -16.35
C HIS A 138 18.60 0.79 -17.78
N GLU A 139 17.78 0.20 -18.66
CA GLU A 139 17.86 0.34 -20.12
C GLU A 139 16.72 -0.46 -20.78
N CYS A 140 15.55 0.16 -20.91
CA CYS A 140 14.62 -0.18 -21.99
C CYS A 140 14.01 1.13 -22.50
N GLY A 141 14.85 1.90 -23.18
CA GLY A 141 14.47 3.07 -23.95
C GLY A 141 14.77 2.83 -25.43
N ASN A 142 13.76 3.04 -26.26
CA ASN A 142 13.79 3.17 -27.73
C ASN A 142 14.21 1.96 -28.57
N ALA A 143 13.23 1.09 -28.84
CA ALA A 143 13.11 0.52 -30.18
C ALA A 143 12.38 1.55 -31.07
N ASN A 144 13.15 2.19 -31.94
CA ASN A 144 12.69 3.20 -32.89
C ASN A 144 11.55 2.67 -33.78
N ASN A 145 10.43 3.39 -33.79
CA ASN A 145 9.50 3.40 -34.91
C ASN A 145 10.17 4.18 -36.06
N THR A 146 10.62 3.48 -37.09
CA THR A 146 10.79 4.07 -38.42
C THR A 146 9.91 3.30 -39.39
N SER A 147 8.69 3.82 -39.58
CA SER A 147 7.84 3.55 -40.73
C SER A 147 7.47 4.89 -41.37
N SER A 148 7.52 4.88 -42.71
CA SER A 148 7.09 5.88 -43.69
C SER A 148 7.83 7.22 -43.73
N ASP A 149 8.73 7.37 -44.71
CA ASP A 149 8.43 8.22 -45.87
C ASP A 149 9.44 7.97 -47.00
N HIS A 150 9.03 7.22 -48.04
CA HIS A 150 9.34 7.43 -49.47
C HIS A 150 8.48 6.48 -50.31
#